data_AF-A0A067S756-F1
#
_entry.id   AF-A0A067S756-F1
#
_cell.length_a   1.000
_cell.length_b   1.000
_cell.length_c   1.000
_cell.angle_alpha   90.00
_cell.angle_beta   90.00
_cell.angle_gamma   90.00
#
_symmetry.space_group_name_H-M   'P 1'
#
loop_
_entity.id
_entity.type
_entity.pdbx_description
1 polymer ?
#
loop_
_entity_poly.entity_id
_entity_poly.type
_entity_poly.pdbx_seq_one_letter_code
_entity_poly.pdbx_strand_id
1 'polypeptide(L)' 'GSRVHNIKLSPDGEYLAIGNDNGRLEVLRLEQGETWTTIGRYLTGAAIRALVWHPTMPGTVFAGSANGYIHRITVVV' A
#
# COMPACT_ATOMS: atom_id res chain seq x y z
N GLY A 1 1.20 -0.66 -20.19
CA GLY A 1 1.42 0.24 -19.04
C GLY A 1 0.57 -0.24 -17.88
N SER A 2 1.08 -0.17 -16.64
CA SER A 2 0.30 -0.53 -15.44
C SER A 2 -0.53 0.67 -15.00
N ARG A 3 -1.83 0.47 -14.75
CA ARG A 3 -2.71 1.52 -14.21
C ARG A 3 -2.74 1.46 -12.69
N VAL A 4 -2.51 2.59 -12.05
CA VAL A 4 -2.79 2.77 -10.61
C VAL A 4 -4.30 2.85 -10.44
N HIS A 5 -4.84 2.07 -9.50
CA HIS A 5 -6.28 2.06 -9.19
C HIS A 5 -6.60 2.60 -7.81
N ASN A 6 -5.67 2.46 -6.87
CA ASN A 6 -5.95 2.73 -5.47
C ASN A 6 -4.76 3.44 -4.83
N ILE A 7 -5.06 4.51 -4.09
CA ILE A 7 -4.11 5.26 -3.27
C ILE A 7 -4.77 5.48 -1.90
N LYS A 8 -4.06 5.18 -0.81
CA LYS A 8 -4.53 5.40 0.58
C LYS A 8 -3.40 5.90 1.47
N LEU A 9 -3.64 7.02 2.16
CA LEU A 9 -2.80 7.53 3.24
C LEU A 9 -3.06 6.71 4.52
N SER A 10 -2.02 6.46 5.30
CA SER A 10 -2.15 5.87 6.63
C SER A 10 -2.80 6.85 7.62
N PRO A 11 -3.42 6.36 8.71
CA PRO A 11 -4.11 7.21 9.68
C PRO A 11 -3.22 8.25 10.36
N ASP A 12 -1.94 7.93 10.54
CA ASP A 12 -0.92 8.82 11.10
C ASP A 12 -0.34 9.82 10.08
N GLY A 13 -0.66 9.65 8.78
CA GLY A 13 -0.14 10.49 7.71
C GLY A 13 1.28 10.14 7.23
N GLU A 14 1.93 9.15 7.84
CA GLU A 14 3.35 8.84 7.60
C GLU A 14 3.58 8.00 6.35
N TYR A 15 2.56 7.27 5.88
CA TYR A 15 2.68 6.29 4.80
C TYR A 15 1.62 6.44 3.72
N LEU A 16 2.00 6.15 2.47
CA LEU A 16 1.11 6.09 1.33
C LEU A 16 1.17 4.70 0.69
N ALA A 17 0.03 4.03 0.57
CA ALA A 17 -0.09 2.76 -0.13
C ALA A 17 -0.67 2.99 -1.52
N ILE A 18 -0.01 2.46 -2.55
CA ILE A 18 -0.39 2.58 -3.96
C ILE A 18 -0.52 1.19 -4.57
N GLY A 19 -1.72 0.84 -5.04
CA GLY A 19 -2.03 -0.44 -5.66
C GLY A 19 -2.33 -0.31 -7.15
N ASN A 20 -1.88 -1.28 -7.94
CA ASN A 20 -2.07 -1.28 -9.38
C ASN A 20 -2.65 -2.60 -9.96
N ASP A 21 -2.99 -2.58 -11.25
CA ASP A 21 -3.59 -3.72 -11.97
C ASP A 21 -2.66 -4.93 -12.10
N ASN A 22 -1.35 -4.74 -12.00
CA ASN A 22 -0.38 -5.83 -12.06
C ASN A 22 -0.15 -6.49 -10.69
N GLY A 23 -0.92 -6.08 -9.67
CA GLY A 23 -0.81 -6.63 -8.32
C GLY A 23 0.38 -6.11 -7.51
N ARG A 24 1.05 -5.05 -7.98
CA ARG A 24 2.10 -4.37 -7.23
C ARG A 24 1.49 -3.38 -6.25
N LEU A 25 1.81 -3.59 -4.98
CA LEU A 25 1.63 -2.63 -3.90
C LEU A 25 2.95 -1.91 -3.66
N GLU A 26 2.95 -0.60 -3.81
CA GLU A 26 4.07 0.26 -3.42
C GLU A 26 3.69 1.00 -2.14
N VAL A 27 4.61 1.02 -1.17
CA VAL A 27 4.45 1.77 0.07
C VAL A 27 5.52 2.84 0.12
N LEU A 28 5.09 4.08 0.28
CA LEU A 28 5.94 5.25 0.38
C LEU A 28 5.86 5.80 1.80
N ARG A 29 6.95 6.40 2.27
CA ARG A 29 7.04 7.15 3.51
C ARG A 29 7.14 8.64 3.21
N LEU A 30 6.47 9.45 4.01
CA LEU A 30 6.65 10.89 4.02
C LEU A 30 7.95 11.22 4.77
N GLU A 31 8.90 11.84 4.09
CA GLU A 31 10.15 12.30 4.68
C GLU A 31 10.04 13.75 5.14
N GLN A 32 10.99 14.18 5.97
CA GLN A 32 11.13 15.59 6.37
C GLN A 32 11.26 16.46 5.11
N GLY A 33 10.41 17.49 5.00
CA GLY A 33 10.33 18.33 3.79
C GLY A 33 9.32 17.88 2.73
N GLU A 34 8.31 17.09 3.13
CA GLU A 34 7.12 16.77 2.32
C GLU A 34 7.39 15.95 1.04
N THR A 35 8.49 15.19 1.03
CA THR A 35 8.82 14.29 -0.09
C THR A 35 8.43 12.84 0.22
N TRP A 36 8.03 12.09 -0.81
CA TRP A 36 7.64 10.70 -0.69
C TRP A 36 8.76 9.76 -1.18
N THR A 37 9.24 8.88 -0.31
CA THR A 37 10.25 7.87 -0.65
C THR A 37 9.63 6.48 -0.64
N THR A 38 9.84 5.68 -1.68
CA THR A 38 9.41 4.27 -1.66
C THR A 38 10.23 3.46 -0.67
N ILE A 39 9.56 2.84 0.30
CA ILE A 39 10.19 1.99 1.32
C ILE A 39 9.82 0.52 1.16
N GLY A 40 8.79 0.19 0.36
CA GLY A 40 8.35 -1.18 0.18
C GLY A 40 7.68 -1.42 -1.17
N ARG A 41 7.95 -2.58 -1.76
CA ARG A 41 7.28 -3.08 -2.98
C ARG A 41 6.90 -4.53 -2.75
N TYR A 42 5.61 -4.82 -2.89
CA TYR A 42 5.04 -6.13 -2.63
C TYR A 42 4.22 -6.58 -3.83
N LEU A 43 4.16 -7.89 -4.05
CA LEU A 43 3.36 -8.50 -5.11
C LEU A 43 2.25 -9.35 -4.48
N THR A 44 1.01 -9.06 -4.87
CA THR A 44 -0.20 -9.77 -4.41
C THR A 44 -0.68 -10.83 -5.40
N GLY A 45 0.01 -10.96 -6.55
CA GLY A 45 -0.24 -11.99 -7.57
C GLY A 45 -1.42 -11.71 -8.52
N ALA A 46 -2.25 -10.69 -8.27
CA ALA A 46 -3.30 -10.21 -9.17
C ALA A 46 -3.66 -8.76 -8.87
N ALA A 47 -4.48 -8.13 -9.72
CA ALA A 47 -4.85 -6.72 -9.60
C ALA A 47 -5.33 -6.35 -8.17
N ILE A 48 -4.78 -5.27 -7.62
CA ILE A 48 -5.22 -4.75 -6.32
C ILE A 48 -6.50 -3.94 -6.52
N ARG A 49 -7.59 -4.39 -5.89
CA ARG A 49 -8.92 -3.78 -6.00
C ARG A 49 -9.27 -2.91 -4.81
N ALA A 50 -8.70 -3.18 -3.64
CA ALA A 50 -8.95 -2.41 -2.43
C ALA A 50 -7.70 -2.32 -1.57
N LEU A 51 -7.56 -1.18 -0.87
CA LEU A 51 -6.53 -0.93 0.13
C LEU A 51 -7.19 -0.33 1.37
N VAL A 52 -6.77 -0.80 2.55
CA VAL A 52 -7.15 -0.20 3.84
C VAL A 52 -5.99 -0.28 4.82
N TRP A 53 -5.62 0.86 5.41
CA TRP A 53 -4.69 0.90 6.53
C TRP A 53 -5.42 0.57 7.82
N HIS A 54 -4.77 -0.17 8.71
CA HIS A 54 -5.34 -0.45 10.02
C HIS A 54 -5.33 0.82 10.87
N PRO A 55 -6.46 1.22 11.50
CA PRO A 55 -6.58 2.49 12.20
C PRO A 55 -5.71 2.58 13.46
N THR A 56 -5.41 1.44 14.10
CA THR A 56 -4.73 1.40 15.42
C THR A 56 -3.49 0.51 15.44
N MET A 57 -3.08 -0.05 14.30
CA MET A 57 -1.86 -0.86 14.17
C MET A 57 -0.97 -0.14 13.15
N PRO A 58 -0.02 0.69 13.62
CA PRO A 58 0.85 1.47 12.74
C PRO A 58 1.55 0.61 11.70
N GLY A 59 1.74 1.16 10.50
CA GLY A 59 2.43 0.47 9.41
C GLY A 59 1.71 -0.77 8.85
N THR A 60 0.47 -1.07 9.24
CA THR A 60 -0.25 -2.25 8.74
C THR A 60 -1.28 -1.87 7.67
N VAL A 61 -1.16 -2.44 6.48
CA VAL A 61 -2.11 -2.27 5.36
C VAL A 61 -2.63 -3.63 4.89
N PHE A 62 -3.92 -3.68 4.57
CA PHE A 62 -4.55 -4.83 3.92
C PHE A 62 -4.83 -4.51 2.45
N ALA A 63 -4.46 -5.43 1.56
CA ALA A 63 -4.72 -5.36 0.14
C ALA A 63 -5.66 -6.48 -0.30
N GLY A 64 -6.83 -6.11 -0.82
CA GLY A 64 -7.76 -7.03 -1.47
C GLY A 64 -7.39 -7.20 -2.94
N SER A 65 -7.11 -8.43 -3.35
CA SER A 65 -6.62 -8.77 -4.69
C SER A 65 -7.68 -9.52 -5.51
N ALA A 66 -7.65 -9.35 -6.83
CA ALA A 66 -8.61 -9.97 -7.76
C ALA A 66 -8.52 -11.51 -7.83
N ASN A 67 -7.48 -12.10 -7.24
CA ASN A 67 -7.35 -13.55 -7.08
C ASN A 67 -8.16 -14.11 -5.89
N GLY A 68 -8.91 -13.27 -5.17
CA GLY A 68 -9.75 -13.67 -4.05
C GLY A 68 -9.07 -13.63 -2.67
N TYR A 69 -7.78 -13.24 -2.61
CA TYR A 69 -7.05 -13.16 -1.34
C TYR A 69 -7.01 -11.75 -0.76
N ILE A 70 -6.91 -11.69 0.57
CA ILE A 70 -6.56 -10.49 1.33
C ILE A 70 -5.13 -10.67 1.83
N HIS A 71 -4.26 -9.73 1.50
CA HIS A 71 -2.87 -9.71 1.94
C HIS A 71 -2.70 -8.71 3.07
N ARG A 72 -2.07 -9.13 4.18
CA ARG A 72 -1.61 -8.20 5.23
C ARG A 72 -0.14 -7.88 4.99
N ILE A 73 0.17 -6.60 4.90
CA ILE A 73 1.54 -6.09 4.80
C ILE A 73 1.79 -5.25 6.05
N THR A 74 2.89 -5.55 6.74
CA THR A 74 3.40 -4.73 7.84
C THR A 74 4.70 -4.09 7.38
N VAL A 75 4.70 -2.77 7.37
CA VAL A 75 5.88 -1.96 7.10
C VAL A 75 6.74 -2.02 8.36
N VAL A 76 7.94 -2.60 8.23
CA VAL A 76 8.95 -2.58 9.28
C VAL A 76 10.01 -1.58 8.82
N VAL A 77 10.23 -0.54 9.62
CA VAL A 77 11.35 0.40 9.49
C VAL A 77 12.58 -0.16 10.19
#